data_AF-A0A9X4R6R0-F1
#
_entry.id   AF-A0A9X4R6R0-F1
#
_cell.length_a   1.000
_cell.length_b   1.000
_cell.length_c   1.000
_cell.angle_alpha   90.00
_cell.angle_beta   90.00
_cell.angle_gamma   90.00
#
_symmetry.space_group_name_H-M   'P 1'
#
loop_
_entity.id
_entity.type
_entity.pdbx_description
1 polymer ?
#
loop_
_entity_poly.entity_id
_entity_poly.type
_entity_poly.pdbx_seq_one_letter_code
_entity_poly.pdbx_strand_id
1 'polypeptide(L)'
;MTDPKASAHERYHAAMVEVKRRLRAITRIQGAKKPRTLTLDTDNEFMWLQIRKVVELVAFASISSDETRYAALRAEAKDNPDYTRDWKVGDILRRLSKITPHFLPIPIRSVQVVAEGVWHFDEGEEKQTLERFIEIYERAGEHLHVPNPFADATMERHQHLLSTSREQLCDDVKYLVGVLWTHAKVGLEFDPDQGEPREAASPISAWLVRLGWPDNDDVQIVLAEGVTRPTDETGERGTAA
;
A
#
# COMPACT_ATOMS: atom_id res chain seq x y z
N MET A 1 -8.95 10.45 12.80
CA MET A 1 -8.01 10.65 13.92
C MET A 1 -7.90 9.29 14.60
N THR A 2 -6.79 8.58 14.41
CA THR A 2 -6.59 7.23 14.96
C THR A 2 -6.33 7.31 16.46
N ASP A 3 -7.03 6.47 17.23
CA ASP A 3 -6.81 6.33 18.67
C ASP A 3 -5.35 5.89 18.93
N PRO A 4 -4.58 6.59 19.79
CA PRO A 4 -3.22 6.18 20.13
C PRO A 4 -3.13 4.78 20.77
N LYS A 5 -4.25 4.20 21.20
CA LYS A 5 -4.34 2.81 21.71
C LYS A 5 -4.77 1.79 20.67
N ALA A 6 -5.06 2.20 19.44
CA ALA A 6 -5.46 1.29 18.38
C ALA A 6 -4.37 0.23 18.14
N SER A 7 -4.78 -1.01 17.94
CA SER A 7 -3.90 -2.07 17.47
C SER A 7 -3.45 -1.81 16.01
N ALA A 8 -2.41 -2.53 15.58
CA ALA A 8 -1.87 -2.41 14.23
C ALA A 8 -2.92 -2.63 13.12
N HIS A 9 -3.75 -3.67 13.26
CA HIS A 9 -4.79 -3.98 12.28
C HIS A 9 -5.93 -2.96 12.27
N GLU A 10 -6.22 -2.30 13.39
CA GLU A 10 -7.21 -1.21 13.46
C GLU A 10 -6.70 0.07 12.77
N ARG A 11 -5.40 0.40 12.91
CA ARG A 11 -4.77 1.49 12.14
C ARG A 11 -4.85 1.20 10.65
N TYR A 12 -4.54 -0.03 10.24
CA TYR A 12 -4.64 -0.44 8.86
C TYR A 12 -6.08 -0.40 8.34
N HIS A 13 -7.05 -0.89 9.11
CA HIS A 13 -8.48 -0.83 8.80
C HIS A 13 -8.94 0.60 8.52
N ALA A 14 -8.63 1.52 9.42
CA ALA A 14 -9.00 2.93 9.27
C ALA A 14 -8.42 3.54 7.98
N ALA A 15 -7.17 3.20 7.65
CA ALA A 15 -6.55 3.62 6.39
C ALA A 15 -7.26 3.02 5.17
N MET A 16 -7.66 1.74 5.22
CA MET A 16 -8.36 1.08 4.11
C MET A 16 -9.79 1.62 3.90
N VAL A 17 -10.48 2.02 4.97
CA VAL A 17 -11.76 2.75 4.86
C VAL A 17 -11.56 4.08 4.12
N GLU A 18 -10.50 4.82 4.44
CA GLU A 18 -10.19 6.07 3.76
C GLU A 18 -9.76 5.86 2.30
N VAL A 19 -8.96 4.82 2.02
CA VAL A 19 -8.64 4.39 0.64
C VAL A 19 -9.92 4.13 -0.15
N LYS A 20 -10.86 3.35 0.41
CA LYS A 20 -12.13 3.05 -0.24
C LYS A 20 -12.91 4.33 -0.56
N ARG A 21 -13.05 5.24 0.40
CA ARG A 21 -13.73 6.53 0.19
C ARG A 21 -13.14 7.34 -0.96
N ARG A 22 -11.80 7.35 -1.07
CA ARG A 22 -11.09 8.06 -2.15
C ARG A 22 -11.31 7.41 -3.51
N LEU A 23 -11.22 6.09 -3.58
CA LEU A 23 -11.55 5.34 -4.80
C LEU A 23 -13.00 5.57 -5.24
N ARG A 24 -13.95 5.59 -4.30
CA ARG A 24 -15.36 5.92 -4.58
C ARG A 24 -15.54 7.34 -5.12
N ALA A 25 -14.81 8.32 -4.58
CA ALA A 25 -14.85 9.69 -5.07
C ALA A 25 -14.36 9.78 -6.54
N ILE A 26 -13.31 9.03 -6.88
CA ILE A 26 -12.80 8.90 -8.26
C ILE A 26 -13.87 8.27 -9.16
N THR A 27 -14.44 7.12 -8.77
CA THR A 27 -15.47 6.42 -9.56
C THR A 27 -16.69 7.30 -9.80
N ARG A 28 -17.10 8.12 -8.82
CA ARG A 28 -18.23 9.06 -8.96
C ARG A 28 -17.97 10.12 -10.05
N ILE A 29 -16.72 10.55 -10.21
CA ILE A 29 -16.33 11.49 -11.26
C ILE A 29 -16.22 10.77 -12.60
N GLN A 30 -15.58 9.60 -12.65
CA GLN A 30 -15.46 8.80 -13.89
C GLN A 30 -16.83 8.43 -14.49
N GLY A 31 -17.82 8.11 -13.65
CA GLY A 31 -19.18 7.80 -14.10
C GLY A 31 -20.07 9.01 -14.41
N ALA A 32 -19.57 10.25 -14.26
CA ALA A 32 -20.37 11.45 -14.46
C ALA A 32 -20.48 11.83 -15.94
N LYS A 33 -21.69 12.16 -16.41
CA LYS A 33 -21.93 12.65 -17.78
C LYS A 33 -21.41 14.08 -18.03
N LYS A 34 -21.18 14.84 -16.96
CA LYS A 34 -20.71 16.22 -17.00
C LYS A 34 -19.68 16.40 -15.88
N PRO A 35 -18.71 17.32 -16.05
CA PRO A 35 -17.73 17.60 -15.01
C PRO A 35 -18.38 17.97 -13.68
N ARG A 36 -17.79 17.51 -12.57
CA ARG A 36 -18.27 17.77 -11.20
C ARG A 36 -17.66 19.02 -10.59
N THR A 37 -16.50 19.43 -11.08
CA THR A 37 -15.73 20.58 -10.62
C THR A 37 -15.62 21.67 -11.69
N LEU A 38 -16.67 21.82 -12.50
CA LEU A 38 -16.83 22.76 -13.64
C LEU A 38 -16.13 22.33 -14.94
N THR A 39 -14.89 21.85 -14.92
CA THR A 39 -14.16 21.42 -16.13
C THR A 39 -13.62 20.00 -15.99
N LEU A 40 -13.26 19.39 -17.13
CA LEU A 40 -12.65 18.06 -17.13
C LEU A 40 -11.28 18.07 -16.43
N ASP A 41 -10.54 19.16 -16.58
CA ASP A 41 -9.19 19.32 -16.03
C ASP A 41 -9.22 19.41 -14.50
N THR A 42 -10.17 20.17 -13.94
CA THR A 42 -10.34 20.23 -12.49
C THR A 42 -10.87 18.91 -11.91
N ASP A 43 -11.66 18.16 -12.68
CA ASP A 43 -12.05 16.79 -12.30
C ASP A 43 -10.84 15.86 -12.29
N ASN A 44 -9.95 15.99 -13.28
CA ASN A 44 -8.70 15.24 -13.34
C ASN A 44 -7.80 15.57 -12.14
N GLU A 45 -7.59 16.85 -11.85
CA GLU A 45 -6.78 17.32 -10.72
C GLU A 45 -7.30 16.77 -9.38
N PHE A 46 -8.61 16.85 -9.15
CA PHE A 46 -9.23 16.29 -7.95
C PHE A 46 -8.96 14.79 -7.81
N MET A 47 -9.09 14.03 -8.89
CA MET A 47 -8.88 12.58 -8.85
C MET A 47 -7.38 12.24 -8.69
N TRP A 48 -6.46 12.98 -9.29
CA TRP A 48 -5.02 12.82 -9.07
C TRP A 48 -4.64 13.07 -7.61
N LEU A 49 -5.25 14.07 -6.96
CA LEU A 49 -5.12 14.27 -5.52
C LEU A 49 -5.60 13.04 -4.74
N GLN A 50 -6.73 12.44 -5.13
CA GLN A 50 -7.23 11.22 -4.46
C GLN A 50 -6.27 10.04 -4.65
N ILE A 51 -5.74 9.83 -5.86
CA ILE A 51 -4.76 8.77 -6.15
C ILE A 51 -3.50 8.94 -5.32
N ARG A 52 -2.95 10.16 -5.27
CA ARG A 52 -1.76 10.46 -4.45
C ARG A 52 -2.02 10.10 -2.98
N LYS A 53 -3.19 10.48 -2.46
CA LYS A 53 -3.59 10.18 -1.09
C LYS A 53 -3.82 8.70 -0.84
N VAL A 54 -4.31 7.93 -1.82
CA VAL A 54 -4.39 6.46 -1.73
C VAL A 54 -3.01 5.86 -1.56
N VAL A 55 -2.03 6.27 -2.38
CA VAL A 55 -0.65 5.74 -2.27
C VAL A 55 0.01 6.15 -0.95
N GLU A 56 -0.20 7.38 -0.48
CA GLU A 56 0.22 7.84 0.86
C GLU A 56 -0.36 6.94 1.96
N LEU A 57 -1.67 6.71 1.95
CA LEU A 57 -2.35 5.88 2.95
C LEU A 57 -1.81 4.45 2.96
N VAL A 58 -1.60 3.84 1.79
CA VAL A 58 -1.03 2.49 1.69
C VAL A 58 0.38 2.47 2.28
N ALA A 59 1.24 3.43 1.95
CA ALA A 59 2.60 3.48 2.48
C ALA A 59 2.64 3.62 4.00
N PHE A 60 1.84 4.52 4.58
CA PHE A 60 1.77 4.69 6.03
C PHE A 60 1.13 3.49 6.73
N ALA A 61 0.03 2.95 6.17
CA ALA A 61 -0.64 1.79 6.74
C ALA A 61 0.26 0.55 6.74
N SER A 62 1.06 0.37 5.68
CA SER A 62 2.01 -0.74 5.57
C SER A 62 3.09 -0.77 6.64
N ILE A 63 3.36 0.35 7.33
CA ILE A 63 4.23 0.34 8.52
C ILE A 63 3.59 -0.46 9.65
N SER A 64 2.25 -0.45 9.77
CA SER A 64 1.56 -1.01 10.94
C SER A 64 1.81 -2.51 11.13
N SER A 65 1.98 -3.30 10.06
CA SER A 65 2.22 -4.74 10.17
C SER A 65 3.61 -5.10 10.69
N ASP A 66 4.57 -4.19 10.54
CA ASP A 66 5.99 -4.39 10.84
C ASP A 66 6.53 -3.18 11.63
N GLU A 67 5.68 -2.57 12.47
CA GLU A 67 5.95 -1.25 13.06
C GLU A 67 7.21 -1.24 13.91
N THR A 68 7.35 -2.22 14.82
CA THR A 68 8.52 -2.38 15.67
C THR A 68 9.80 -2.54 14.84
N ARG A 69 9.71 -3.31 13.76
CA ARG A 69 10.81 -3.58 12.85
C ARG A 69 11.20 -2.36 12.02
N TYR A 70 10.21 -1.62 11.54
CA TYR A 70 10.42 -0.35 10.86
C TYR A 70 11.04 0.68 11.80
N ALA A 71 10.57 0.76 13.06
CA ALA A 71 11.13 1.64 14.07
C ALA A 71 12.60 1.32 14.37
N ALA A 72 12.97 0.05 14.49
CA ALA A 72 14.34 -0.40 14.67
C ALA A 72 15.23 0.00 13.49
N LEU A 73 14.78 -0.24 12.24
CA LEU A 73 15.50 0.24 11.04
C LEU A 73 15.69 1.76 11.06
N ARG A 74 14.65 2.51 11.47
CA ARG A 74 14.69 3.97 11.46
C ARG A 74 15.62 4.54 12.53
N ALA A 75 15.76 3.88 13.67
CA ALA A 75 16.68 4.29 14.74
C ALA A 75 18.14 4.33 14.30
N GLU A 76 18.52 3.58 13.27
CA GLU A 76 19.87 3.58 12.67
C GLU A 76 20.16 4.85 11.85
N ALA A 77 19.14 5.61 11.45
CA ALA A 77 19.31 6.76 10.57
C ALA A 77 19.93 7.96 11.30
N LYS A 78 20.93 8.58 10.66
CA LYS A 78 21.68 9.72 11.23
C LYS A 78 20.90 11.04 11.21
N ASP A 79 19.97 11.20 10.28
CA ASP A 79 19.27 12.46 10.01
C ASP A 79 17.97 12.58 10.84
N ASN A 80 17.12 11.56 10.78
CA ASN A 80 15.85 11.52 11.49
C ASN A 80 15.65 10.12 12.07
N PRO A 81 16.02 9.80 13.32
CA PRO A 81 15.81 8.46 13.87
C PRO A 81 14.34 8.16 14.24
N ASP A 82 13.51 9.20 14.34
CA ASP A 82 12.10 9.09 14.71
C ASP A 82 11.22 8.79 13.48
N TYR A 83 10.73 7.55 13.41
CA TYR A 83 9.89 7.07 12.31
C TYR A 83 8.55 7.80 12.21
N THR A 84 8.05 8.36 13.31
CA THR A 84 6.75 9.06 13.35
C THR A 84 6.76 10.38 12.56
N ARG A 85 7.97 10.86 12.21
CA ARG A 85 8.20 12.08 11.43
C ARG A 85 8.38 11.79 9.93
N ASP A 86 8.31 10.53 9.51
CA ASP A 86 8.40 10.18 8.10
C ASP A 86 7.17 10.68 7.35
N TRP A 87 7.40 11.39 6.25
CA TRP A 87 6.34 11.94 5.41
C TRP A 87 6.57 11.70 3.90
N LYS A 88 7.81 11.37 3.51
CA LYS A 88 8.17 11.13 2.11
C LYS A 88 7.83 9.69 1.72
N VAL A 89 6.70 9.51 1.05
CA VAL A 89 6.18 8.20 0.63
C VAL A 89 7.20 7.32 -0.10
N GLY A 90 7.90 7.86 -1.09
CA GLY A 90 8.90 7.10 -1.83
C GLY A 90 10.01 6.55 -0.93
N ASP A 91 10.42 7.30 0.09
CA ASP A 91 11.43 6.85 1.04
C ASP A 91 10.88 5.83 2.04
N ILE A 92 9.63 5.99 2.47
CA ILE A 92 8.93 5.02 3.33
C ILE A 92 8.86 3.67 2.62
N LEU A 93 8.35 3.63 1.37
CA LEU A 93 8.22 2.41 0.60
C LEU A 93 9.58 1.73 0.35
N ARG A 94 10.61 2.49 0.00
CA ARG A 94 11.99 1.99 -0.16
C ARG A 94 12.62 1.49 1.13
N ARG A 95 12.19 1.96 2.30
CA ARG A 95 12.64 1.43 3.60
C ARG A 95 11.88 0.16 3.97
N LEU A 96 10.57 0.15 3.77
CA LEU A 96 9.75 -1.04 4.00
C LEU A 96 10.22 -2.22 3.13
N SER A 97 10.59 -1.97 1.87
CA SER A 97 11.11 -3.01 0.97
C SER A 97 12.44 -3.62 1.43
N LYS A 98 13.14 -3.02 2.41
CA LYS A 98 14.37 -3.55 3.00
C LYS A 98 14.12 -4.46 4.19
N ILE A 99 12.94 -4.40 4.81
CA ILE A 99 12.62 -5.16 6.03
C ILE A 99 11.64 -6.30 5.79
N THR A 100 10.81 -6.22 4.75
CA THR A 100 9.84 -7.27 4.42
C THR A 100 9.61 -7.33 2.92
N PRO A 101 9.60 -8.52 2.29
CA PRO A 101 9.17 -8.69 0.92
C PRO A 101 7.65 -8.44 0.77
N HIS A 102 6.89 -8.39 1.87
CA HIS A 102 5.44 -8.18 1.91
C HIS A 102 5.08 -6.72 2.29
N PHE A 103 5.95 -5.78 1.92
CA PHE A 103 5.79 -4.36 2.24
C PHE A 103 4.55 -3.72 1.59
N LEU A 104 4.13 -4.19 0.41
CA LEU A 104 2.90 -3.77 -0.25
C LEU A 104 1.75 -4.76 0.00
N PRO A 105 0.48 -4.29 -0.09
CA PRO A 105 -0.69 -5.16 -0.14
C PRO A 105 -0.57 -6.21 -1.24
N ILE A 106 -0.74 -7.49 -0.90
CA ILE A 106 -0.65 -8.60 -1.84
C ILE A 106 -2.06 -8.89 -2.34
N PRO A 107 -2.40 -8.62 -3.61
CA PRO A 107 -3.72 -8.95 -4.12
C PRO A 107 -3.94 -10.46 -4.05
N ILE A 108 -5.13 -10.86 -3.61
CA ILE A 108 -5.51 -12.28 -3.45
C ILE A 108 -6.86 -12.53 -4.13
N ARG A 109 -7.06 -13.75 -4.61
CA ARG A 109 -8.31 -14.18 -5.25
C ARG A 109 -9.01 -15.29 -4.46
N SER A 110 -9.68 -16.19 -5.19
CA SER A 110 -10.42 -17.34 -4.68
C SER A 110 -9.72 -18.06 -3.53
N VAL A 111 -10.47 -18.26 -2.45
CA VAL A 111 -10.06 -19.12 -1.33
C VAL A 111 -10.23 -20.58 -1.72
N GLN A 112 -9.21 -21.38 -1.44
CA GLN A 112 -9.27 -22.84 -1.51
C GLN A 112 -9.15 -23.37 -0.08
N VAL A 113 -10.15 -24.12 0.38
CA VAL A 113 -10.07 -24.78 1.69
C VAL A 113 -9.24 -26.05 1.50
N VAL A 114 -8.05 -26.09 2.10
CA VAL A 114 -7.11 -27.21 1.96
C VAL A 114 -7.33 -28.25 3.06
N ALA A 115 -7.66 -27.79 4.27
CA ALA A 115 -8.06 -28.61 5.41
C ALA A 115 -8.94 -27.78 6.37
N GLU A 116 -9.47 -28.41 7.41
CA GLU A 116 -10.23 -27.69 8.45
C GLU A 116 -9.37 -26.60 9.07
N GLY A 117 -9.82 -25.35 8.98
CA GLY A 117 -9.08 -24.18 9.46
C GLY A 117 -7.88 -23.74 8.61
N VAL A 118 -7.56 -24.42 7.50
CA VAL A 118 -6.40 -24.10 6.64
C VAL A 118 -6.87 -23.65 5.25
N TRP A 119 -6.61 -22.39 4.95
CA TRP A 119 -7.06 -21.74 3.72
C TRP A 119 -5.86 -21.34 2.86
N HIS A 120 -5.92 -21.69 1.58
CA HIS A 120 -4.97 -21.25 0.56
C HIS A 120 -5.58 -20.14 -0.28
N PHE A 121 -4.80 -19.11 -0.56
CA PHE A 121 -5.18 -18.00 -1.43
C PHE A 121 -4.21 -17.94 -2.58
N ASP A 122 -4.73 -18.00 -3.80
CA ASP A 122 -3.92 -17.69 -4.96
C ASP A 122 -3.68 -16.18 -5.05
N GLU A 123 -2.53 -15.79 -5.59
CA GLU A 123 -2.25 -14.40 -5.92
C GLU A 123 -3.24 -13.86 -6.96
N GLY A 124 -3.55 -12.57 -6.83
CA GLY A 124 -4.30 -11.82 -7.83
C GLY A 124 -3.51 -11.60 -9.12
N GLU A 125 -4.23 -11.11 -10.14
CA GLU A 125 -3.66 -10.85 -11.47
C GLU A 125 -2.68 -9.67 -11.44
N GLU A 126 -3.02 -8.59 -10.74
CA GLU A 126 -2.16 -7.42 -10.62
C GLU A 126 -0.95 -7.73 -9.74
N LYS A 127 0.23 -7.27 -10.17
CA LYS A 127 1.46 -7.38 -9.38
C LYS A 127 1.76 -6.05 -8.71
N GLN A 128 1.67 -6.05 -7.40
CA GLN A 128 2.13 -5.01 -6.48
C GLN A 128 3.65 -4.85 -6.57
N THR A 129 4.13 -3.78 -7.21
CA THR A 129 5.58 -3.47 -7.26
C THR A 129 5.89 -2.11 -6.63
N LEU A 130 7.09 -2.00 -6.07
CA LEU A 130 7.60 -0.76 -5.47
C LEU A 130 7.63 0.36 -6.52
N GLU A 131 8.18 0.04 -7.68
CA GLU A 131 8.37 0.95 -8.80
C GLU A 131 7.04 1.50 -9.24
N ARG A 132 6.02 0.65 -9.41
CA ARG A 132 4.70 1.08 -9.87
C ARG A 132 4.00 2.00 -8.88
N PHE A 133 4.12 1.74 -7.57
CA PHE A 133 3.57 2.64 -6.55
C PHE A 133 4.29 4.00 -6.53
N ILE A 134 5.62 4.01 -6.67
CA ILE A 134 6.41 5.25 -6.75
C ILE A 134 6.03 6.04 -8.01
N GLU A 135 5.97 5.39 -9.18
CA GLU A 135 5.57 6.02 -10.44
C GLU A 135 4.21 6.70 -10.35
N ILE A 136 3.21 6.01 -9.79
CA ILE A 136 1.86 6.58 -9.61
C ILE A 136 1.90 7.78 -8.68
N TYR A 137 2.64 7.71 -7.58
CA TYR A 137 2.78 8.81 -6.63
C TYR A 137 3.46 10.04 -7.25
N GLU A 138 4.56 9.84 -7.97
CA GLU A 138 5.31 10.91 -8.63
C GLU A 138 4.48 11.56 -9.74
N ARG A 139 3.87 10.75 -10.61
CA ARG A 139 2.98 11.21 -11.67
C ARG A 139 1.78 11.99 -11.14
N ALA A 140 1.15 11.50 -10.06
CA ALA A 140 0.08 12.25 -9.40
C ALA A 140 0.60 13.61 -8.89
N GLY A 141 1.86 13.71 -8.46
CA GLY A 141 2.50 14.98 -8.15
C GLY A 141 2.67 15.90 -9.36
N GLU A 142 3.11 15.37 -10.50
CA GLU A 142 3.25 16.16 -11.73
C GLU A 142 1.94 16.83 -12.14
N HIS A 143 0.80 16.13 -11.99
CA HIS A 143 -0.53 16.67 -12.29
C HIS A 143 -1.06 17.69 -11.26
N LEU A 144 -0.46 17.75 -10.06
CA LEU A 144 -0.85 18.70 -9.00
C LEU A 144 0.05 19.94 -8.96
N HIS A 145 1.18 19.92 -9.66
CA HIS A 145 2.08 21.06 -9.73
C HIS A 145 1.58 22.08 -10.75
N VAL A 146 1.49 23.33 -10.31
CA VAL A 146 1.33 24.47 -11.22
C VAL A 146 2.66 24.67 -11.95
N PRO A 147 2.67 24.72 -13.29
CA PRO A 147 3.90 24.88 -14.04
C PRO A 147 4.47 26.30 -13.91
N ASN A 148 5.79 26.43 -13.98
CA ASN A 148 6.45 27.73 -13.92
C ASN A 148 6.23 28.51 -15.23
N PRO A 149 5.58 29.69 -15.21
CA PRO A 149 5.26 30.45 -16.43
C PRO A 149 6.48 31.05 -17.14
N PHE A 150 7.67 31.04 -16.52
CA PHE A 150 8.90 31.57 -17.09
C PHE A 150 9.77 30.52 -17.80
N ALA A 151 9.28 29.28 -17.93
CA ALA A 151 10.01 28.18 -18.53
C ALA A 151 9.18 27.52 -19.65
N ASP A 152 9.38 27.97 -20.90
CA ASP A 152 8.57 27.60 -22.07
C ASP A 152 8.43 26.08 -22.28
N ALA A 153 9.52 25.32 -22.12
CA ALA A 153 9.50 23.85 -22.20
C ALA A 153 8.55 23.20 -21.19
N THR A 154 8.25 23.88 -20.07
CA THR A 154 7.30 23.41 -19.06
C THR A 154 5.85 23.58 -19.51
N MET A 155 5.55 24.58 -20.34
CA MET A 155 4.19 24.84 -20.84
C MET A 155 3.75 23.77 -21.83
N GLU A 156 4.58 23.44 -22.81
CA GLU A 156 4.29 22.38 -23.78
C GLU A 156 4.11 21.02 -23.10
N ARG A 157 5.02 20.68 -22.18
CA ARG A 157 4.91 19.48 -21.34
C ARG A 157 3.59 19.48 -20.55
N HIS A 158 3.21 20.61 -19.95
CA HIS A 158 1.97 20.70 -19.18
C HIS A 158 0.72 20.49 -20.04
N GLN A 159 0.67 21.04 -21.26
CA GLN A 159 -0.43 20.79 -22.19
C GLN A 159 -0.54 19.31 -22.58
N HIS A 160 0.59 18.64 -22.82
CA HIS A 160 0.62 17.21 -23.10
C HIS A 160 0.20 16.35 -21.89
N LEU A 161 0.62 16.75 -20.68
CA LEU A 161 0.17 16.10 -19.44
C LEU A 161 -1.36 16.21 -19.30
N LEU A 162 -1.95 17.38 -19.57
CA LEU A 162 -3.40 17.56 -19.49
C LEU A 162 -4.15 16.69 -20.52
N SER A 163 -3.65 16.57 -21.75
CA SER A 163 -4.33 15.82 -22.82
C SER A 163 -4.35 14.31 -22.59
N THR A 164 -3.33 13.76 -21.93
CA THR A 164 -3.20 12.33 -21.60
C THR A 164 -3.69 11.99 -20.19
N SER A 165 -3.96 13.01 -19.36
CA SER A 165 -4.28 12.89 -17.94
C SER A 165 -5.40 11.88 -17.64
N ARG A 166 -6.51 11.94 -18.37
CA ARG A 166 -7.68 11.08 -18.09
C ARG A 166 -7.42 9.61 -18.35
N GLU A 167 -6.73 9.29 -19.44
CA GLU A 167 -6.42 7.91 -19.82
C GLU A 167 -5.47 7.29 -18.80
N GLN A 168 -4.36 7.98 -18.53
CA GLN A 168 -3.36 7.52 -17.56
C GLN A 168 -3.92 7.39 -16.14
N LEU A 169 -4.84 8.29 -15.76
CA LEU A 169 -5.56 8.21 -14.51
C LEU A 169 -6.42 6.95 -14.42
N CYS A 170 -7.14 6.60 -15.48
CA CYS A 170 -7.97 5.40 -15.50
C CYS A 170 -7.13 4.13 -15.35
N ASP A 171 -5.96 4.07 -15.98
CA ASP A 171 -5.03 2.94 -15.86
C ASP A 171 -4.47 2.80 -14.44
N ASP A 172 -4.07 3.92 -13.84
CA ASP A 172 -3.54 3.94 -12.46
C ASP A 172 -4.62 3.55 -11.44
N VAL A 173 -5.86 4.00 -11.64
CA VAL A 173 -6.99 3.61 -10.80
C VAL A 173 -7.28 2.12 -10.94
N LYS A 174 -7.29 1.60 -12.16
CA LYS A 174 -7.52 0.16 -12.41
C LYS A 174 -6.46 -0.69 -11.70
N TYR A 175 -5.19 -0.31 -11.82
CA TYR A 175 -4.09 -0.97 -11.12
C TYR A 175 -4.28 -0.92 -9.60
N LEU A 176 -4.52 0.26 -9.03
CA LEU A 176 -4.70 0.41 -7.57
C LEU A 176 -5.90 -0.39 -7.07
N VAL A 177 -7.01 -0.39 -7.80
CA VAL A 177 -8.18 -1.23 -7.47
C VAL A 177 -7.83 -2.70 -7.52
N GLY A 178 -7.14 -3.16 -8.57
CA GLY A 178 -6.77 -4.57 -8.70
C GLY A 178 -5.81 -5.05 -7.60
N VAL A 179 -4.92 -4.18 -7.11
CA VAL A 179 -4.05 -4.47 -5.97
C VAL A 179 -4.82 -4.43 -4.63
N LEU A 180 -5.70 -3.44 -4.43
CA LEU A 180 -6.21 -3.10 -3.10
C LEU A 180 -7.61 -3.66 -2.79
N TRP A 181 -8.43 -4.02 -3.78
CA TRP A 181 -9.83 -4.32 -3.51
C TRP A 181 -10.02 -5.57 -2.64
N THR A 182 -9.19 -6.57 -2.87
CA THR A 182 -9.12 -7.80 -2.07
C THR A 182 -7.67 -8.20 -1.98
N HIS A 183 -7.10 -8.09 -0.78
CA HIS A 183 -5.67 -8.27 -0.58
C HIS A 183 -5.35 -8.87 0.78
N ALA A 184 -4.15 -9.44 0.90
CA ALA A 184 -3.53 -9.76 2.17
C ALA A 184 -2.50 -8.67 2.53
N LYS A 185 -2.42 -8.31 3.81
CA LYS A 185 -1.26 -7.62 4.37
C LYS A 185 -0.58 -8.56 5.37
N VAL A 186 0.70 -8.83 5.16
CA VAL A 186 1.47 -9.79 5.97
C VAL A 186 2.45 -9.03 6.85
N GLY A 187 2.54 -9.43 8.13
CA GLY A 187 3.55 -8.96 9.08
C GLY A 187 4.51 -10.09 9.44
N LEU A 188 5.80 -9.74 9.55
CA LEU A 188 6.85 -10.68 9.89
C LEU A 188 7.16 -10.67 11.39
N GLU A 189 7.69 -11.79 11.88
CA GLU A 189 8.26 -11.86 13.22
C GLU A 189 9.46 -10.91 13.34
N PHE A 190 9.60 -10.30 14.51
CA PHE A 190 10.75 -9.46 14.83
C PHE A 190 10.93 -9.31 16.34
N ASP A 191 12.13 -9.61 16.83
CA ASP A 191 12.57 -9.33 18.19
C ASP A 191 13.38 -8.01 18.20
N PRO A 192 12.91 -6.94 18.85
CA PRO A 192 13.61 -5.66 18.87
C PRO A 192 14.94 -5.67 19.66
N ASP A 193 15.14 -6.63 20.56
CA ASP A 193 16.33 -6.69 21.41
C ASP A 193 17.49 -7.45 20.75
N GLN A 194 17.18 -8.37 19.83
CA GLN A 194 18.17 -9.25 19.20
C GLN A 194 18.15 -9.25 17.66
N GLY A 195 17.06 -8.81 17.04
CA GLY A 195 16.86 -8.92 15.60
C GLY A 195 17.52 -7.81 14.80
N GLU A 196 18.15 -8.17 13.68
CA GLU A 196 18.57 -7.21 12.66
C GLU A 196 17.38 -6.89 11.73
N PRO A 197 16.96 -5.62 11.58
CA PRO A 197 15.76 -5.25 10.83
C PRO A 197 15.72 -5.73 9.38
N ARG A 198 16.86 -6.01 8.75
CA ARG A 198 16.96 -6.43 7.35
C ARG A 198 17.02 -7.94 7.13
N GLU A 199 17.12 -8.75 8.19
CA GLU A 199 17.27 -10.21 8.06
C GLU A 199 16.00 -10.89 7.55
N ALA A 200 16.09 -12.10 6.99
CA ALA A 200 14.86 -12.84 6.66
C ALA A 200 14.10 -13.21 7.94
N ALA A 201 12.77 -13.16 7.91
CA ALA A 201 11.94 -13.57 9.05
C ALA A 201 10.65 -14.24 8.59
N SER A 202 10.08 -15.04 9.49
CA SER A 202 8.87 -15.82 9.21
C SER A 202 7.61 -14.94 9.21
N PRO A 203 6.65 -15.17 8.29
CA PRO A 203 5.36 -14.53 8.34
C PRO A 203 4.53 -15.12 9.50
N ILE A 204 4.18 -14.29 10.48
CA ILE A 204 3.43 -14.72 11.67
C ILE A 204 1.98 -14.27 11.66
N SER A 205 1.68 -13.19 10.92
CA SER A 205 0.33 -12.65 10.82
C SER A 205 0.00 -12.25 9.39
N ALA A 206 -1.27 -12.43 9.04
CA ALA A 206 -1.84 -11.93 7.81
C ALA A 206 -3.21 -11.30 8.09
N TRP A 207 -3.49 -10.18 7.44
CA TRP A 207 -4.78 -9.50 7.47
C TRP A 207 -5.40 -9.64 6.10
N LEU A 208 -6.46 -10.43 6.00
CA LEU A 208 -7.22 -10.62 4.77
C LEU A 208 -8.25 -9.49 4.68
N VAL A 209 -8.02 -8.57 3.75
CA VAL A 209 -8.78 -7.34 3.62
C VAL A 209 -9.67 -7.39 2.40
N ARG A 210 -10.93 -6.99 2.59
CA ARG A 210 -11.91 -6.82 1.52
C ARG A 210 -12.51 -5.43 1.64
N LEU A 211 -12.32 -4.61 0.61
CA LEU A 211 -12.98 -3.32 0.53
C LEU A 211 -14.50 -3.47 0.31
N GLY A 212 -14.98 -4.65 -0.11
CA GLY A 212 -16.39 -4.99 -0.11
C GLY A 212 -17.19 -4.26 -1.20
N TRP A 213 -18.44 -3.88 -0.88
CA TRP A 213 -19.33 -3.24 -1.84
C TRP A 213 -18.91 -1.80 -2.11
N PRO A 214 -18.87 -1.35 -3.38
CA PRO A 214 -18.38 -0.01 -3.74
C PRO A 214 -19.25 1.13 -3.21
N ASP A 215 -20.49 0.87 -2.80
CA ASP A 215 -21.46 1.93 -2.48
C ASP A 215 -21.54 2.30 -0.99
N ASN A 216 -20.75 1.66 -0.14
CA ASN A 216 -20.68 1.96 1.29
C ASN A 216 -19.23 2.13 1.78
N ASP A 217 -19.03 2.35 3.08
CA ASP A 217 -17.70 2.52 3.68
C ASP A 217 -17.18 1.26 4.38
N ASP A 218 -17.94 0.17 4.31
CA ASP A 218 -17.59 -1.06 5.04
C ASP A 218 -16.32 -1.68 4.47
N VAL A 219 -15.38 -1.97 5.35
CA VAL A 219 -14.16 -2.72 5.03
C VAL A 219 -14.09 -3.89 6.01
N GLN A 220 -13.89 -5.09 5.48
CA GLN A 220 -13.72 -6.30 6.28
C GLN A 220 -12.24 -6.62 6.40
N ILE A 221 -11.81 -6.97 7.61
CA ILE A 221 -10.50 -7.55 7.87
C ILE A 221 -10.70 -8.84 8.67
N VAL A 222 -10.13 -9.93 8.17
CA VAL A 222 -10.00 -11.19 8.89
C VAL A 222 -8.54 -11.36 9.31
N LEU A 223 -8.30 -11.59 10.59
CA LEU A 223 -6.98 -11.87 11.12
C LEU A 223 -6.68 -13.35 10.95
N ALA A 224 -5.50 -13.64 10.41
CA ALA A 224 -4.98 -14.99 10.22
C ALA A 224 -3.56 -15.08 10.78
N GLU A 225 -3.20 -16.26 11.24
CA GLU A 225 -1.87 -16.58 11.77
C GLU A 225 -1.16 -17.57 10.82
N GLY A 226 0.16 -17.46 10.73
CA GLY A 226 0.97 -18.38 9.94
C GLY A 226 0.96 -19.79 10.52
N VAL A 227 0.56 -20.79 9.72
CA VAL A 227 0.44 -22.20 10.16
C VAL A 227 1.79 -22.93 10.19
N THR A 228 2.75 -22.50 9.39
CA THR A 228 4.11 -23.04 9.36
C THR A 228 5.09 -22.04 9.97
N ARG A 229 5.45 -22.24 11.25
CA ARG A 229 6.79 -21.83 11.70
C ARG A 229 7.76 -22.78 10.99
N PRO A 230 8.81 -22.31 10.30
CA PRO A 230 9.90 -23.19 9.94
C PRO A 230 10.36 -23.82 11.26
N THR A 231 10.10 -25.11 11.45
CA THR A 231 10.68 -25.83 12.56
C THR A 231 12.18 -25.79 12.36
N ASP A 232 12.93 -25.41 13.40
CA ASP A 232 14.37 -25.59 13.49
C ASP A 232 14.68 -27.10 13.46
N GLU A 233 14.51 -27.74 12.31
CA GLU A 233 14.90 -29.12 12.04
C GLU A 233 16.06 -29.12 11.05
N THR A 234 17.17 -28.54 11.47
CA THR A 234 18.50 -29.04 11.09
C THR A 234 19.32 -29.22 12.36
N GLY A 235 18.85 -30.17 13.18
CA GLY A 235 19.42 -30.51 14.47
C GLY A 235 19.59 -32.02 14.66
N GLU A 236 19.96 -32.79 13.63
CA GLU A 236 20.45 -34.15 13.86
C GLU A 236 21.75 -34.44 13.10
N ARG A 237 22.82 -34.51 13.90
CA ARG A 237 24.10 -35.13 13.57
C ARG A 237 23.84 -36.61 13.25
N GLY A 238 23.89 -36.96 11.97
CA GLY A 238 24.08 -38.34 11.53
C GLY A 238 25.56 -38.67 11.44
N THR A 239 26.15 -39.15 12.53
CA THR A 239 27.36 -39.97 12.47
C THR A 239 27.05 -41.30 11.79
N ALA A 240 27.74 -41.62 10.70
CA ALA A 240 27.94 -42.98 10.19
C ALA A 240 29.40 -43.01 9.67
N ALA A 241 30.30 -43.59 10.46
CA ALA A 241 30.75 -44.99 10.38
C ALA A 241 31.79 -45.19 9.27
#